data_AF-A0A2E8H956-F1
#
_entry.id   AF-A0A2E8H956-F1
#
_cell.length_a   1.000
_cell.length_b   1.000
_cell.length_c   1.000
_cell.angle_alpha   90.00
_cell.angle_beta   90.00
_cell.angle_gamma   90.00
#
_symmetry.space_group_name_H-M   'P 1'
#
loop_
_entity.id
_entity.type
_entity.pdbx_description
1 polymer ?
#
loop_
_entity_poly.entity_id
_entity_poly.type
_entity_poly.pdbx_seq_one_letter_code
_entity_poly.pdbx_strand_id
1 'polypeptide(L)' 'MAGAVEVPSQPEAVQQEAGPLSINRADAERLQSLPHVGPKTAAAIVEYRQAHGLFTAIDDLSRVRGI' A
#
# COMPACT_ATOMS: atom_id res chain seq x y z
N MET A 1 -2.31 -48.51 -13.76
CA MET A 1 -2.33 -47.10 -14.22
C MET A 1 -2.73 -46.28 -12.99
N ALA A 2 -1.84 -45.87 -12.08
CA ALA A 2 -0.77 -44.86 -12.23
C ALA A 2 -1.30 -43.65 -13.00
N GLY A 3 -1.50 -42.47 -12.42
CA GLY A 3 -1.27 -42.01 -11.05
C GLY A 3 -2.01 -40.69 -10.85
N ALA A 4 -2.09 -40.28 -9.60
CA ALA A 4 -2.45 -38.93 -9.22
C ALA A 4 -1.53 -37.93 -9.95
N VAL A 5 -2.12 -36.87 -10.48
CA VAL A 5 -1.41 -35.58 -10.50
C VAL A 5 -2.13 -34.68 -9.51
N GLU A 6 -1.84 -34.96 -8.25
CA GLU A 6 -1.71 -33.89 -7.28
C GLU A 6 -0.67 -32.94 -7.89
N VAL A 7 -1.04 -31.68 -8.08
CA VAL A 7 -0.07 -30.60 -8.24
C VAL A 7 0.06 -29.92 -6.88
N PRO A 8 0.87 -30.43 -5.95
CA PRO A 8 1.29 -29.65 -4.81
C PRO A 8 2.51 -28.86 -5.25
N SER A 9 2.33 -27.63 -5.70
CA SER A 9 3.44 -26.73 -6.01
C SER A 9 3.03 -25.29 -5.80
N GLN A 10 2.90 -24.94 -4.53
CA GLN A 10 3.75 -23.93 -3.88
C GLN A 10 3.05 -23.51 -2.58
N PRO A 11 3.65 -23.73 -1.39
CA PRO A 11 3.44 -22.77 -0.34
C PRO A 11 4.19 -21.52 -0.81
N GLU A 12 3.50 -20.63 -1.53
CA GLU A 12 3.91 -19.23 -1.50
C GLU A 12 3.79 -18.84 -0.04
N ALA A 13 4.90 -19.03 0.68
CA ALA A 13 5.29 -18.13 1.73
C ALA A 13 5.19 -16.74 1.10
N VAL A 14 4.00 -16.15 1.20
CA VAL A 14 3.84 -14.71 1.20
C VAL A 14 4.62 -14.29 2.42
N GLN A 15 5.89 -14.06 2.12
CA GLN A 15 6.84 -13.36 2.90
C GLN A 15 6.07 -12.30 3.68
N GLN A 16 6.32 -12.23 4.98
CA GLN A 16 5.93 -11.08 5.78
C GLN A 16 6.78 -9.88 5.32
N GLU A 17 6.63 -9.51 4.06
CA GLU A 17 7.04 -8.23 3.55
C GLU A 17 5.98 -7.27 4.10
N ALA A 18 6.41 -6.12 4.58
CA ALA A 18 5.53 -4.98 4.57
C ALA A 18 5.11 -4.76 3.11
N GLY A 19 4.06 -5.46 2.66
CA GLY A 19 3.58 -5.39 1.30
C GLY A 19 3.29 -3.93 0.97
N PRO A 20 3.48 -3.51 -0.30
CA PRO A 20 3.37 -2.11 -0.68
C PRO A 20 2.02 -1.58 -0.21
N LEU A 21 2.06 -0.69 0.78
CA LEU A 21 0.86 -0.10 1.32
C LEU A 21 0.21 0.70 0.17
N SER A 22 -0.95 0.24 -0.26
CA SER A 22 -1.67 0.86 -1.37
C SER A 22 -2.21 2.20 -0.93
N ILE A 23 -1.46 3.26 -1.19
CA ILE A 23 -1.78 4.65 -0.85
C ILE A 23 -3.19 5.10 -1.24
N ASN A 24 -3.69 4.57 -2.37
CA ASN A 24 -5.01 4.87 -2.91
C ASN A 24 -6.16 4.23 -2.11
N ARG A 25 -5.86 3.12 -1.41
CA ARG A 25 -6.83 2.35 -0.63
C ARG A 25 -6.55 2.37 0.87
N ALA A 26 -5.40 2.89 1.27
CA ALA A 26 -5.00 2.96 2.66
C ALA A 26 -5.76 4.09 3.36
N ASP A 27 -6.18 3.79 4.59
CA ASP A 27 -6.74 4.76 5.52
C ASP A 27 -5.64 5.61 6.14
N ALA A 28 -6.02 6.77 6.66
CA ALA A 28 -5.09 7.70 7.28
C ALA A 28 -4.21 7.03 8.36
N GLU A 29 -4.74 6.08 9.13
CA GLU A 29 -3.98 5.35 10.15
C GLU A 29 -2.93 4.40 9.54
N ARG A 30 -3.23 3.78 8.40
CA ARG A 30 -2.23 2.96 7.71
C ARG A 30 -1.15 3.81 7.06
N LEU A 31 -1.52 4.96 6.54
CA LEU A 31 -0.56 5.93 6.02
C LEU A 31 0.38 6.40 7.12
N GLN A 32 -0.14 6.69 8.32
CA GLN A 32 0.67 7.02 9.50
C GLN A 32 1.63 5.91 9.95
N SER A 33 1.39 4.65 9.54
CA SER A 33 2.32 3.55 9.82
C SER A 33 3.56 3.58 8.91
N LEU A 34 3.56 4.42 7.87
CA LEU A 34 4.73 4.60 7.02
C LEU A 34 5.76 5.52 7.69
N PRO A 35 7.06 5.19 7.57
CA PRO A 35 8.11 6.06 8.06
C PRO A 35 8.03 7.40 7.30
N HIS A 36 8.14 8.51 8.04
CA HIS A 36 8.04 9.89 7.54
C HIS A 36 6.61 10.37 7.18
N VAL A 37 5.55 9.58 7.43
CA VAL A 37 4.16 10.01 7.24
C VAL A 37 3.50 10.28 8.59
N GLY A 38 3.22 11.55 8.87
CA GLY A 38 2.53 11.97 10.09
C GLY A 38 1.00 12.04 9.95
N PRO A 39 0.27 12.33 11.04
CA PRO A 39 -1.19 12.51 11.01
C PRO A 39 -1.63 13.64 10.07
N LYS A 40 -0.87 14.73 9.99
CA LYS A 40 -1.12 15.83 9.04
C LYS A 40 -0.97 15.37 7.59
N THR A 41 0.10 14.62 7.32
CA THR A 41 0.39 14.06 6.01
C THR A 41 -0.72 13.11 5.59
N ALA A 42 -1.10 12.17 6.45
CA ALA A 42 -2.16 11.22 6.17
C ALA A 42 -3.50 11.91 5.86
N ALA A 43 -3.87 12.95 6.60
CA ALA A 43 -5.05 13.75 6.29
C ALA A 43 -4.92 14.45 4.92
N ALA A 44 -3.76 15.04 4.63
CA ALA A 44 -3.49 15.71 3.37
C ALA A 44 -3.50 14.75 2.17
N ILE A 45 -3.08 13.48 2.35
CA ILE A 45 -3.17 12.44 1.32
C ILE A 45 -4.63 12.13 1.00
N VAL A 46 -5.46 11.99 2.04
CA VAL A 46 -6.89 11.74 1.90
C VAL A 46 -7.61 12.91 1.23
N GLU A 47 -7.20 14.15 1.53
CA GLU A 47 -7.74 15.34 0.88
C GLU A 47 -7.27 15.46 -0.57
N TYR A 48 -5.98 15.23 -0.82
CA TYR A 48 -5.39 15.27 -2.15
C TYR A 48 -6.07 14.26 -3.08
N ARG A 49 -6.33 13.03 -2.63
CA ARG A 49 -7.04 12.07 -3.47
C ARG A 49 -8.48 12.46 -3.78
N GLN A 50 -9.13 13.24 -2.92
CA GLN A 50 -10.48 13.76 -3.15
C GLN A 50 -10.46 14.92 -4.14
N ALA A 51 -9.45 15.79 -4.06
CA ALA A 51 -9.34 16.98 -4.91
C ALA A 51 -8.71 16.70 -6.29
N HIS A 52 -7.69 15.86 -6.34
CA HIS A 52 -6.85 15.59 -7.52
C HIS A 52 -7.08 14.19 -8.13
N GLY A 53 -7.70 13.27 -7.39
CA GLY A 53 -7.86 11.88 -7.80
C GLY A 53 -6.76 10.95 -7.26
N LEU A 54 -6.76 9.70 -7.69
CA LEU A 54 -5.87 8.67 -7.16
C LEU A 54 -4.39 8.98 -7.45
N PHE A 55 -3.50 8.63 -6.52
CA PHE A 55 -2.05 8.71 -6.69
C PHE A 55 -1.55 7.63 -7.65
N THR A 56 -0.81 8.04 -8.66
CA THR A 56 -0.17 7.12 -9.63
C THR A 56 1.15 6.54 -9.13
N ALA A 57 1.81 7.18 -8.17
CA ALA A 57 3.10 6.76 -7.65
C ALA A 57 3.26 7.11 -6.16
N ILE A 58 4.17 6.41 -5.47
CA ILE A 58 4.52 6.68 -4.07
C ILE A 58 5.23 8.04 -3.93
N ASP A 59 6.05 8.42 -4.91
CA ASP A 59 6.76 9.71 -4.95
C ASP A 59 5.81 10.91 -4.93
N ASP A 60 4.59 10.71 -5.46
CA ASP A 60 3.56 11.74 -5.50
C ASP A 60 3.09 12.15 -4.09
N LEU A 61 3.35 11.31 -3.09
CA LEU A 61 3.15 11.66 -1.68
C LEU A 61 4.11 12.72 -1.17
N SER A 62 5.30 12.83 -1.75
CA SER A 62 6.21 13.92 -1.46
C SER A 62 5.66 15.28 -1.93
N ARG A 63 4.69 15.27 -2.86
CA ARG A 63 3.99 16.48 -3.33
C ARG A 63 2.89 16.93 -2.38
N VAL A 64 2.42 16.04 -1.51
CA VAL A 64 1.44 16.37 -0.47
C VAL A 64 2.16 17.17 0.61
N ARG A 65 1.66 18.37 0.93
CA ARG A 65 2.32 19.29 1.88
C ARG A 65 2.57 18.59 3.22
N GLY A 66 3.84 18.35 3.55
CA GLY A 66 4.28 17.83 4.84
C GLY A 66 4.87 16.42 4.85
N ILE A 67 5.40 15.92 3.72
CA ILE A 67 6.38 14.82 3.67
C ILE A 67 7.79 15.38 3.57
#